data_AF-A0A9Q0WJB5-F1
#
_entry.id   AF-A0A9Q0WJB5-F1
#
_cell.length_a   1.000
_cell.length_b   1.000
_cell.length_c   1.000
_cell.angle_alpha   90.00
_cell.angle_beta   90.00
_cell.angle_gamma   90.00
#
_symmetry.space_group_name_H-M   'P 1'
#
loop_
_entity.id
_entity.type
_entity.pdbx_description
1 polymer ?
#
loop_
_entity_poly.entity_id
_entity_poly.type
_entity_poly.pdbx_seq_one_letter_code
_entity_poly.pdbx_strand_id
1 'polypeptide(L)'
;MLSELERAGSQTLTELLMTFSKNSHPVSFLIYTLILPWAADVARYMSIPSAFLYIQSATSLALCYHFLNRHAGVHDLYNSCVNNPPSSVVVPGLPPFETEDIPSFLLPNGPHSSLIPVFRHHIQVLEQEPSPCVLLNTYDCLEEDAIAAIGNINPINRVLCDALRMELNNGEPGG
;
A
#
# COMPACT_ATOMS: atom_id res chain seq x y z
N MET A 1 8.89 -3.63 18.63
CA MET A 1 7.68 -4.37 18.19
C MET A 1 7.69 -4.56 16.68
N LEU A 2 7.65 -3.50 15.87
CA LEU A 2 7.67 -3.63 14.40
C LEU A 2 8.96 -4.27 13.85
N SER A 3 10.12 -3.92 14.40
CA SER A 3 11.40 -4.53 14.02
C SER A 3 11.47 -6.03 14.29
N GLU A 4 10.90 -6.48 15.42
CA GLU A 4 10.84 -7.91 15.75
C GLU A 4 9.80 -8.63 14.90
N LEU A 5 8.68 -7.98 14.57
CA LEU A 5 7.70 -8.50 13.63
C LEU A 5 8.32 -8.72 12.24
N GLU A 6 9.12 -7.77 11.76
CA GLU A 6 9.87 -7.91 10.51
C GLU A 6 10.92 -9.01 10.60
N ARG A 7 11.77 -9.00 11.63
CA ARG A 7 12.86 -9.97 11.79
C ARG A 7 12.34 -11.41 11.89
N ALA A 8 11.41 -11.68 12.80
CA ALA A 8 10.86 -13.01 12.99
C ALA A 8 9.86 -13.38 11.89
N GLY A 9 9.04 -12.42 11.45
CA GLY A 9 8.03 -12.63 10.41
C GLY A 9 8.63 -12.97 9.05
N SER A 10 9.67 -12.25 8.61
CA SER A 10 10.35 -12.55 7.34
C SER A 10 11.00 -13.93 7.34
N GLN A 11 11.66 -14.31 8.44
CA GLN A 11 12.27 -15.63 8.62
C GLN A 11 11.23 -16.75 8.53
N THR A 12 10.19 -16.66 9.36
CA THR A 12 9.13 -17.68 9.43
C THR A 12 8.32 -17.76 8.14
N LEU A 13 8.03 -16.64 7.47
CA LEU A 13 7.37 -16.63 6.17
C LEU A 13 8.23 -17.31 5.10
N THR A 14 9.55 -17.02 5.08
CA THR A 14 10.49 -17.66 4.14
C THR A 14 10.52 -19.17 4.33
N GLU A 15 10.64 -19.64 5.57
CA GLU A 15 10.62 -21.06 5.93
C GLU A 15 9.30 -21.73 5.51
N LEU A 16 8.17 -21.04 5.71
CA LEU A 16 6.85 -21.52 5.30
C LEU A 16 6.75 -21.69 3.78
N LEU A 17 7.18 -20.67 3.01
CA LEU A 17 7.18 -20.73 1.55
C LEU A 17 8.08 -21.85 1.01
N MET A 18 9.27 -22.04 1.59
CA MET A 18 10.16 -23.15 1.26
C MET A 18 9.54 -24.51 1.58
N THR A 19 8.82 -24.62 2.69
CA THR A 19 8.15 -25.87 3.09
C THR A 19 7.04 -26.24 2.10
N PHE A 20 6.21 -25.27 1.69
CA PHE A 20 5.21 -25.45 0.65
C PHE A 20 5.82 -25.93 -0.67
N SER A 21 6.92 -25.29 -1.11
CA SER A 21 7.63 -25.70 -2.32
C SER A 21 8.18 -27.14 -2.23
N LYS A 22 8.80 -27.53 -1.10
CA LYS A 22 9.33 -28.89 -0.90
C LYS A 22 8.25 -29.96 -0.91
N ASN A 23 7.06 -29.62 -0.41
CA ASN A 23 5.92 -30.53 -0.37
C ASN A 23 5.15 -30.60 -1.70
N SER A 24 5.71 -30.10 -2.82
CA SER A 24 5.04 -30.04 -4.14
C SER A 24 3.76 -29.19 -4.18
N HIS A 25 3.63 -28.22 -3.27
CA HIS A 25 2.52 -27.26 -3.21
C HIS A 25 3.07 -25.83 -3.23
N PRO A 26 3.82 -25.40 -4.26
CA PRO A 26 4.45 -24.08 -4.26
C PRO A 26 3.40 -22.96 -4.23
N VAL A 27 3.65 -21.95 -3.40
CA VAL A 27 2.83 -20.73 -3.37
C VAL A 27 3.10 -19.94 -4.64
N SER A 28 2.05 -19.65 -5.40
CA SER A 28 2.15 -18.94 -6.68
C SER A 28 1.96 -17.44 -6.57
N PHE A 29 1.45 -16.93 -5.45
CA PHE A 29 1.15 -15.51 -5.25
C PHE A 29 1.08 -15.16 -3.76
N LEU A 30 1.60 -13.98 -3.37
CA LEU A 30 1.55 -13.48 -1.99
C LEU A 30 0.72 -12.18 -1.89
N ILE A 31 -0.24 -12.14 -0.97
CA ILE A 31 -0.96 -10.90 -0.62
C ILE A 31 -0.54 -10.48 0.78
N TYR A 32 -0.15 -9.23 0.95
CA TYR A 32 0.28 -8.67 2.24
C TYR A 32 -0.37 -7.31 2.47
N THR A 33 -0.32 -6.79 3.71
CA THR A 33 -1.02 -5.55 4.08
C THR A 33 -0.15 -4.61 4.94
N LEU A 34 -0.76 -3.51 5.41
CA LEU A 34 -0.16 -2.24 5.83
C LEU A 34 1.12 -2.31 6.69
N ILE A 35 1.23 -3.26 7.61
CA ILE A 35 2.37 -3.34 8.54
C ILE A 35 3.46 -4.33 8.10
N LEU A 36 3.36 -4.88 6.88
CA LEU A 36 4.19 -5.98 6.39
C LEU A 36 4.91 -5.67 5.06
N PRO A 37 5.54 -4.50 4.85
CA PRO A 37 6.24 -4.22 3.58
C PRO A 37 7.33 -5.25 3.27
N TRP A 38 8.00 -5.77 4.31
CA TRP A 38 9.01 -6.83 4.21
C TRP A 38 8.49 -8.15 3.60
N ALA A 39 7.17 -8.38 3.59
CA ALA A 39 6.60 -9.55 2.95
C ALA A 39 6.80 -9.51 1.42
N ALA A 40 6.81 -8.31 0.84
CA ALA A 40 7.13 -8.11 -0.57
C ALA A 40 8.60 -8.46 -0.87
N ASP A 41 9.52 -8.13 0.03
CA ASP A 41 10.93 -8.49 -0.12
C ASP A 41 11.15 -9.99 -0.08
N VAL A 42 10.45 -10.67 0.85
CA VAL A 42 10.44 -12.14 0.91
C VAL A 42 9.88 -12.73 -0.39
N ALA A 43 8.75 -12.19 -0.88
CA ALA A 43 8.16 -12.64 -2.14
C ALA A 43 9.13 -12.47 -3.32
N ARG A 44 9.77 -11.30 -3.44
CA ARG A 44 10.77 -11.00 -4.47
C ARG A 44 11.98 -11.95 -4.38
N TYR A 45 12.51 -12.16 -3.17
CA TYR A 45 13.60 -13.10 -2.94
C TYR A 45 13.26 -14.52 -3.38
N MET A 46 12.02 -14.94 -3.16
CA MET A 46 11.50 -16.25 -3.55
C MET A 46 10.99 -16.30 -5.01
N SER A 47 11.11 -15.21 -5.76
CA SER A 47 10.56 -15.07 -7.13
C SER A 47 9.04 -15.34 -7.21
N ILE A 48 8.30 -14.98 -6.16
CA ILE A 48 6.85 -15.10 -6.08
C ILE A 48 6.23 -13.71 -6.34
N PRO A 49 5.28 -13.58 -7.29
CA PRO A 49 4.57 -12.31 -7.49
C PRO A 49 3.76 -11.95 -6.25
N SER A 50 3.63 -10.66 -5.97
CA SER A 50 2.90 -10.19 -4.79
C SER A 50 2.00 -9.00 -5.07
N ALA A 51 1.02 -8.79 -4.20
CA ALA A 51 0.19 -7.60 -4.18
C ALA A 51 0.08 -7.01 -2.78
N PHE A 52 0.12 -5.68 -2.73
CA PHE A 52 -0.16 -4.93 -1.53
C PHE A 52 -1.67 -4.71 -1.40
N LEU A 53 -2.30 -5.34 -0.40
CA LEU A 53 -3.68 -5.07 -0.02
C LEU A 53 -3.75 -3.82 0.87
N TYR A 54 -4.23 -2.73 0.29
CA TYR A 54 -4.45 -1.46 0.96
C TYR A 54 -5.91 -1.36 1.38
N ILE A 55 -6.14 -1.58 2.68
CA ILE A 55 -7.49 -1.64 3.27
C ILE A 55 -8.07 -0.28 3.67
N GLN A 56 -7.29 0.80 3.51
CA GLN A 56 -7.77 2.18 3.69
C GLN A 56 -8.25 2.75 2.34
N SER A 57 -8.72 3.99 2.32
CA SER A 57 -9.26 4.64 1.12
C SER A 57 -8.19 4.89 0.06
N ALA A 58 -8.56 4.94 -1.23
CA ALA A 58 -7.61 5.32 -2.28
C ALA A 58 -7.05 6.72 -2.04
N THR A 59 -7.86 7.62 -1.49
CA THR A 59 -7.44 8.97 -1.11
C THR A 59 -6.27 8.96 -0.11
N SER A 60 -6.31 8.10 0.92
CA SER A 60 -5.21 8.02 1.88
C SER A 60 -3.96 7.40 1.28
N LEU A 61 -4.10 6.49 0.30
CA LEU A 61 -2.96 5.97 -0.46
C LEU A 61 -2.34 7.04 -1.36
N ALA A 62 -3.16 7.84 -2.06
CA ALA A 62 -2.69 8.96 -2.87
C ALA A 62 -1.90 9.94 -2.00
N LEU A 63 -2.48 10.36 -0.86
CA LEU A 63 -1.78 11.19 0.11
C LEU A 63 -0.47 10.53 0.58
N CYS A 64 -0.50 9.25 0.95
CA CYS A 64 0.70 8.53 1.38
C CYS A 64 1.80 8.52 0.31
N TYR A 65 1.44 8.22 -0.94
CA TYR A 65 2.35 8.20 -2.08
C TYR A 65 2.98 9.58 -2.27
N HIS A 66 2.17 10.64 -2.40
CA HIS A 66 2.66 12.01 -2.60
C HIS A 66 3.44 12.56 -1.41
N PHE A 67 3.06 12.20 -0.18
CA PHE A 67 3.71 12.72 1.02
C PHE A 67 5.09 12.08 1.24
N LEU A 68 5.23 10.77 0.95
CA LEU A 68 6.44 9.99 1.22
C LEU A 68 7.31 9.72 -0.02
N ASN A 69 6.90 10.17 -1.21
CA ASN A 69 7.70 10.02 -2.43
C ASN A 69 9.06 10.72 -2.28
N ARG A 70 10.12 9.99 -2.61
CA ARG A 70 11.52 10.43 -2.47
C ARG A 70 11.92 11.61 -3.37
N HIS A 71 11.17 11.88 -4.45
CA HIS A 71 11.54 12.89 -5.44
C HIS A 71 10.88 14.25 -5.21
N ALA A 72 9.72 14.29 -4.54
CA ALA A 72 8.92 15.51 -4.37
C ALA A 72 8.05 15.50 -3.09
N GLY A 73 8.34 14.61 -2.14
CA GLY A 73 7.52 14.41 -0.96
C GLY A 73 7.48 15.62 -0.03
N VAL A 74 6.29 15.92 0.49
CA VAL A 74 6.06 17.04 1.41
C VAL A 74 6.48 16.70 2.85
N HIS A 75 6.80 15.44 3.15
CA HIS A 75 7.22 15.01 4.49
C HIS A 75 8.46 15.75 5.00
N ASP A 76 9.45 15.96 4.14
CA ASP A 76 10.68 16.67 4.53
C ASP A 76 10.42 18.17 4.77
N LEU A 77 9.39 18.74 4.14
CA LEU A 77 8.94 20.12 4.41
C LEU A 77 8.29 20.23 5.79
N TYR A 78 7.44 19.27 6.18
CA TYR A 78 6.87 19.23 7.54
C TYR A 78 7.96 19.03 8.62
N ASN A 79 9.00 18.25 8.33
CA ASN A 79 10.14 18.08 9.25
C ASN A 79 11.07 19.30 9.30
N SER A 80 11.23 20.04 8.20
CA SER A 80 12.11 21.22 8.14
C SER A 80 11.45 22.47 8.71
N CYS A 81 10.12 22.55 8.66
CA CYS A 81 9.32 23.67 9.13
C CYS A 81 8.53 23.33 10.40
N VAL A 82 9.14 22.65 11.37
CA VAL A 82 8.47 22.24 12.63
C VAL A 82 7.74 23.40 13.32
N ASN A 83 8.26 24.62 13.21
CA ASN A 83 7.67 25.82 13.81
C ASN A 83 6.56 26.46 12.97
N ASN A 84 6.46 26.15 11.67
CA ASN A 84 5.46 26.68 10.74
C ASN A 84 5.15 25.64 9.63
N PRO A 85 4.47 24.53 9.96
CA PRO A 85 4.10 23.55 8.95
C PRO A 85 3.16 24.16 7.90
N PRO A 86 3.11 23.60 6.68
CA PRO A 86 2.13 24.01 5.67
C PRO A 86 0.71 23.94 6.24
N SER A 87 -0.11 24.95 5.99
CA SER A 87 -1.51 24.93 6.41
C SER A 87 -2.36 23.95 5.59
N SER A 88 -1.94 23.68 4.35
CA SER A 88 -2.60 22.74 3.45
C SER A 88 -1.60 21.95 2.59
N VAL A 89 -2.04 20.78 2.13
CA VAL A 89 -1.36 19.90 1.20
C VAL A 89 -2.18 19.82 -0.08
N VAL A 90 -1.51 20.02 -1.22
CA VAL A 90 -2.14 19.90 -2.54
C VAL A 90 -1.56 18.69 -3.24
N VAL A 91 -2.44 17.74 -3.60
CA VAL A 91 -2.12 16.61 -4.45
C VAL A 91 -2.71 16.87 -5.84
N PRO A 92 -1.93 16.76 -6.93
CA PRO A 92 -2.46 16.94 -8.27
C PRO A 92 -3.66 16.03 -8.53
N GLY A 93 -4.78 16.61 -8.98
CA GLY A 93 -6.02 15.88 -9.26
C GLY A 93 -6.95 15.71 -8.05
N LEU A 94 -6.54 16.11 -6.84
CA LEU A 94 -7.39 16.06 -5.65
C LEU A 94 -7.68 17.46 -5.08
N PRO A 95 -8.77 17.62 -4.29
CA PRO A 95 -9.00 18.82 -3.50
C PRO A 95 -7.81 19.11 -2.56
N PRO A 96 -7.61 20.37 -2.13
CA PRO A 96 -6.64 20.68 -1.09
C PRO A 96 -7.07 20.06 0.25
N PHE A 97 -6.10 19.60 1.02
CA PHE A 97 -6.31 19.00 2.34
C PHE A 97 -5.69 19.91 3.41
N GLU A 98 -6.42 20.21 4.47
CA GLU A 98 -5.84 20.87 5.64
C GLU A 98 -4.99 19.86 6.43
N THR A 99 -4.13 20.35 7.34
CA THR A 99 -3.29 19.46 8.15
C THR A 99 -4.12 18.45 8.96
N GLU A 100 -5.34 18.82 9.36
CA GLU A 100 -6.26 17.95 10.10
C GLU A 100 -6.87 16.82 9.25
N ASP A 101 -6.91 17.00 7.93
CA ASP A 101 -7.38 15.99 6.98
C ASP A 101 -6.30 14.95 6.65
N ILE A 102 -5.03 15.23 7.01
CA ILE A 102 -3.91 14.34 6.70
C ILE A 102 -3.93 13.13 7.63
N PRO A 103 -3.85 11.90 7.10
CA PRO A 103 -3.78 10.70 7.91
C PRO A 103 -2.66 10.80 8.96
N SER A 104 -3.00 10.52 10.21
CA SER A 104 -2.10 10.71 11.36
C SER A 104 -0.82 9.86 11.32
N PHE A 105 -0.78 8.82 10.48
CA PHE A 105 0.42 8.00 10.22
C PHE A 105 1.39 8.64 9.21
N LEU A 106 1.02 9.75 8.57
CA LEU A 106 1.90 10.55 7.69
C LEU A 106 2.47 11.78 8.41
N LEU A 107 1.80 12.23 9.48
CA LEU A 107 2.21 13.39 10.28
C LEU A 107 3.41 13.04 11.18
N PRO A 108 4.53 13.79 11.13
CA PRO A 108 5.73 13.50 11.93
C PRO A 108 5.49 13.43 13.44
N ASN A 109 4.58 14.28 13.94
CA ASN A 109 4.24 14.37 15.37
C ASN A 109 2.88 13.71 15.69
N GLY A 110 2.33 12.93 14.75
CA GLY A 110 1.05 12.23 14.94
C GLY A 110 1.18 11.02 15.86
N PRO A 111 0.06 10.53 16.43
CA PRO A 111 0.03 9.34 17.29
C PRO A 111 0.52 8.05 16.60
N HIS A 112 0.63 8.04 15.28
CA HIS A 112 1.03 6.90 14.47
C HIS A 112 2.31 7.15 13.65
N SER A 113 3.09 8.17 14.01
CA SER A 113 4.32 8.53 13.31
C SER A 113 5.36 7.41 13.23
N SER A 114 5.33 6.45 14.17
CA SER A 114 6.16 5.24 14.14
C SER A 114 5.91 4.34 12.91
N LEU A 115 4.80 4.54 12.18
CA LEU A 115 4.49 3.84 10.93
C LEU A 115 5.05 4.53 9.69
N ILE A 116 5.54 5.77 9.78
CA ILE A 116 6.13 6.48 8.63
C ILE A 116 7.22 5.65 7.94
N PRO A 117 8.19 5.02 8.66
CA PRO A 117 9.19 4.18 8.01
C PRO A 117 8.58 2.96 7.31
N VAL A 118 7.50 2.39 7.86
CA VAL A 118 6.79 1.24 7.27
C VAL A 118 6.12 1.63 5.96
N PHE A 119 5.41 2.76 5.92
CA PHE A 119 4.78 3.25 4.69
C PHE A 119 5.80 3.72 3.66
N ARG A 120 6.90 4.33 4.09
CA ARG A 120 8.02 4.66 3.20
C ARG A 120 8.59 3.39 2.55
N HIS A 121 8.72 2.31 3.32
CA HIS A 121 9.16 1.02 2.80
C HIS A 121 8.16 0.47 1.76
N HIS A 122 6.84 0.57 1.97
CA HIS A 122 5.86 0.23 0.92
C HIS A 122 6.05 1.02 -0.36
N ILE A 123 6.26 2.34 -0.28
CA ILE A 123 6.50 3.16 -1.48
C ILE A 123 7.76 2.68 -2.20
N GLN A 124 8.84 2.40 -1.46
CA GLN A 124 10.09 1.90 -2.04
C GLN A 124 9.91 0.54 -2.73
N VAL A 125 9.16 -0.37 -2.13
CA VAL A 125 8.81 -1.67 -2.74
C VAL A 125 8.07 -1.43 -4.06
N LEU A 126 7.03 -0.58 -4.06
CA LEU A 126 6.23 -0.31 -5.25
C LEU A 126 7.03 0.37 -6.37
N GLU A 127 7.99 1.24 -6.02
CA GLU A 127 8.90 1.89 -6.97
C GLU A 127 9.97 0.94 -7.56
N GLN A 128 10.31 -0.14 -6.85
CA GLN A 128 11.29 -1.13 -7.30
C GLN A 128 10.69 -2.21 -8.21
N GLU A 129 9.38 -2.46 -8.08
CA GLU A 129 8.69 -3.45 -8.90
C GLU A 129 8.45 -2.92 -10.33
N PRO A 130 8.82 -3.68 -11.39
CA PRO A 130 8.52 -3.28 -12.77
C PRO A 130 7.02 -3.21 -13.08
N SER A 131 6.22 -4.00 -12.36
CA SER A 131 4.76 -4.04 -12.48
C SER A 131 4.15 -4.17 -11.08
N PRO A 132 4.13 -3.09 -10.29
CA PRO A 132 3.59 -3.13 -8.94
C PRO A 132 2.11 -3.50 -8.97
N CYS A 133 1.64 -4.20 -7.93
CA CYS A 133 0.24 -4.58 -7.80
C CYS A 133 -0.30 -4.12 -6.44
N VAL A 134 -1.35 -3.30 -6.47
CA VAL A 134 -2.02 -2.80 -5.27
C VAL A 134 -3.50 -3.16 -5.37
N LEU A 135 -4.02 -3.86 -4.36
CA LEU A 135 -5.44 -4.17 -4.22
C LEU A 135 -6.08 -3.11 -3.31
N LEU A 136 -7.01 -2.34 -3.86
CA LEU A 136 -7.71 -1.28 -3.14
C LEU A 136 -9.07 -1.78 -2.66
N ASN A 137 -9.38 -1.50 -1.38
CA ASN A 137 -10.70 -1.71 -0.81
C ASN A 137 -11.63 -0.52 -1.10
N THR A 138 -11.86 -0.24 -2.38
CA THR A 138 -12.69 0.87 -2.86
C THR A 138 -13.36 0.45 -4.17
N TYR A 139 -14.10 1.36 -4.82
CA TYR A 139 -14.59 1.17 -6.19
C TYR A 139 -14.43 2.43 -7.01
N ASP A 140 -14.25 2.27 -8.33
CA ASP A 140 -13.83 3.35 -9.23
C ASP A 140 -14.73 4.59 -9.11
N CYS A 141 -16.06 4.43 -9.17
CA CYS A 141 -16.99 5.56 -9.09
C CYS A 141 -16.96 6.32 -7.75
N LEU A 142 -16.36 5.77 -6.68
CA LEU A 142 -16.25 6.44 -5.39
C LEU A 142 -15.02 7.35 -5.31
N GLU A 143 -13.89 6.88 -5.85
CA GLU A 143 -12.58 7.50 -5.62
C GLU A 143 -11.75 7.60 -6.92
N GLU A 144 -12.41 7.82 -8.06
CA GLU A 144 -11.80 7.89 -9.39
C GLU A 144 -10.59 8.84 -9.44
N ASP A 145 -10.76 10.06 -8.91
CA ASP A 145 -9.70 11.06 -8.89
C ASP A 145 -8.51 10.64 -8.02
N ALA A 146 -8.75 9.95 -6.90
CA ALA A 146 -7.68 9.46 -6.02
C ALA A 146 -6.92 8.29 -6.65
N ILE A 147 -7.64 7.39 -7.32
CA ILE A 147 -7.04 6.29 -8.09
C ILE A 147 -6.15 6.88 -9.20
N ALA A 148 -6.65 7.89 -9.93
CA ALA A 148 -5.89 8.58 -10.96
C ALA A 148 -4.65 9.31 -10.40
N ALA A 149 -4.77 9.92 -9.21
CA ALA A 149 -3.69 10.66 -8.57
C ALA A 149 -2.48 9.78 -8.16
N ILE A 150 -2.64 8.46 -8.05
CA ILE A 150 -1.55 7.51 -7.75
C ILE A 150 -0.71 7.16 -9.00
N GLY A 151 -1.09 7.69 -10.18
CA GLY A 151 -0.61 7.30 -11.51
C GLY A 151 0.90 7.13 -11.71
N ASN A 152 1.23 6.03 -12.43
CA ASN A 152 2.52 5.37 -12.75
C ASN A 152 2.88 4.14 -11.89
N ILE A 153 2.28 3.94 -10.72
CA ILE A 153 2.16 2.59 -10.16
C ILE A 153 1.09 1.92 -10.99
N ASN A 154 1.44 0.94 -11.84
CA ASN A 154 0.48 0.23 -12.69
C ASN A 154 -0.66 -0.29 -11.80
N PRO A 155 -1.81 0.42 -11.72
CA PRO A 155 -2.88 -0.04 -10.87
C PRO A 155 -3.47 -1.14 -11.72
N ILE A 156 -3.10 -2.39 -11.46
CA ILE A 156 -4.04 -3.46 -11.75
C ILE A 156 -5.24 -3.09 -10.87
N ASN A 157 -6.18 -2.34 -11.46
CA ASN A 157 -7.53 -2.12 -11.01
C ASN A 157 -8.17 -3.52 -10.94
N ARG A 158 -7.78 -4.27 -9.92
CA ARG A 158 -8.58 -5.30 -9.27
C ARG A 158 -8.97 -4.71 -7.94
N VAL A 159 -9.63 -3.55 -8.06
CA VAL A 159 -10.67 -3.14 -7.13
C VAL A 159 -11.42 -4.41 -6.70
N LEU A 160 -11.60 -4.56 -5.39
CA LEU A 160 -12.27 -5.70 -4.77
C LEU A 160 -13.69 -5.96 -5.35
N CYS A 161 -14.25 -5.06 -6.19
CA CYS A 161 -15.50 -5.30 -6.91
C CYS A 161 -15.44 -6.42 -7.95
N ASP A 162 -14.31 -6.70 -8.61
CA ASP A 162 -14.31 -7.76 -9.63
C ASP A 162 -14.28 -9.16 -9.02
N ALA A 163 -13.65 -9.33 -7.85
CA ALA A 163 -13.70 -10.58 -7.09
C ALA A 163 -15.12 -10.84 -6.56
N LEU A 164 -15.83 -9.80 -6.09
CA LEU A 164 -17.22 -9.93 -5.64
C LEU A 164 -18.22 -10.07 -6.80
N ARG A 165 -17.97 -9.47 -7.97
CA ARG A 165 -18.81 -9.66 -9.17
C ARG A 165 -18.75 -11.09 -9.69
N MET A 166 -17.60 -11.76 -9.60
CA MET A 166 -17.52 -13.18 -9.97
C MET A 166 -18.26 -14.09 -8.99
N GLU A 167 -18.30 -13.76 -7.69
CA GLU A 167 -19.09 -14.55 -6.73
C GLU A 167 -20.60 -14.26 -6.80
N LEU A 168 -21.01 -13.03 -7.10
CA LEU A 168 -22.44 -12.66 -7.21
C LEU A 168 -23.07 -13.13 -8.53
N ASN A 169 -22.32 -13.18 -9.63
CA ASN A 169 -22.84 -13.65 -10.94
C ASN A 169 -22.82 -15.18 -11.11
N ASN A 170 -22.16 -15.92 -10.21
CA ASN A 170 -22.21 -17.39 -10.19
C ASN A 170 -23.39 -17.94 -9.36
N GLY A 171 -24.25 -17.06 -8.84
CA GLY A 171 -25.41 -17.41 -8.00
C GLY A 171 -26.77 -17.43 -8.70
N GLU A 172 -26.87 -17.08 -9.99
CA GLU A 172 -28.14 -17.21 -10.73
C GLU A 172 -28.24 -18.60 -11.38
N PRO A 173 -29.18 -19.46 -10.95
CA PRO A 173 -29.47 -20.69 -11.67
C PRO A 173 -30.16 -20.31 -12.98
N GLY A 174 -29.51 -20.58 -14.11
CA GLY A 174 -30.10 -20.38 -15.43
C GLY A 174 -31.44 -21.13 -15.54
N GLY A 175 -32.50 -20.39 -15.84
CA GLY A 175 -33.81 -20.89 -16.27
C GLY A 175 -33.97 -20.74 -17.77
#